data_AF-A0A1M7HCE3-F1
#
_entry.id   AF-A0A1M7HCE3-F1
#
_cell.length_a   1.000
_cell.length_b   1.000
_cell.length_c   1.000
_cell.angle_alpha   90.00
_cell.angle_beta   90.00
_cell.angle_gamma   90.00
#
_symmetry.space_group_name_H-M   'P 1'
#
loop_
_entity.id
_entity.type
_entity.pdbx_description
1 polymer ?
#
loop_
_entity_poly.entity_id
_entity_poly.type
_entity_poly.pdbx_seq_one_letter_code
_entity_poly.pdbx_strand_id
1 'polypeptide(L)'
;MKKTILLLVLSFFCTAIFSQSKKATSSSVFAKSDNVSAEMIKNKFYLFITNKGAKKDTILLKSFEVDKLPLECKIEPFTTKGITLHKITWQEKKTMQSKLKTEAAVTTVSIICELHSKTKVLSNEQTTTKITEIHFLDDKQTVSETIDRIRNEGFECIVNKQGDVILKNKAKENKMVYVLADKKFVFVSAGPLKKK
;
A
#
# COMPACT_ATOMS: atom_id res chain seq x y z
N MET A 1 60.06 13.04 45.80
CA MET A 1 58.60 12.76 45.78
C MET A 1 57.89 13.76 44.85
N LYS A 2 57.89 13.52 43.54
CA LYS A 2 57.24 14.40 42.54
C LYS A 2 56.53 13.63 41.41
N LYS A 3 56.34 12.32 41.56
CA LYS A 3 55.74 11.45 40.53
C LYS A 3 54.39 10.85 40.92
N THR A 4 53.92 11.07 42.16
CA THR A 4 52.64 10.56 42.66
C THR A 4 51.47 11.54 42.46
N ILE A 5 51.73 12.79 42.06
CA ILE A 5 50.66 13.80 41.86
C ILE A 5 50.03 13.69 40.45
N LEU A 6 50.74 13.15 39.46
CA LEU A 6 50.21 13.05 38.11
C LEU A 6 49.15 11.92 37.96
N LEU A 7 49.16 10.93 38.85
CA LEU A 7 48.24 9.80 38.76
C LEU A 7 46.84 10.10 39.33
N LEU A 8 46.69 11.16 40.13
CA LEU A 8 45.41 11.51 40.77
C LEU A 8 44.52 12.43 39.90
N VAL A 9 45.09 13.08 38.89
CA VAL A 9 44.33 13.97 37.97
C VAL A 9 43.72 13.20 36.79
N LEU A 10 44.17 11.96 36.54
CA LEU A 10 43.70 11.16 35.40
C LEU A 10 42.42 10.36 35.68
N SER A 11 41.92 10.32 36.93
CA SER A 11 40.71 9.57 37.28
C SER A 11 39.39 10.33 37.07
N PHE A 12 39.44 11.59 36.61
CA PHE A 12 38.23 12.43 36.43
C PHE A 12 37.60 12.39 35.02
N PHE A 13 38.13 11.58 34.10
CA PHE A 13 37.53 11.37 32.77
C PHE A 13 36.82 10.02 32.69
N CYS A 14 35.97 9.72 33.68
CA CYS A 14 34.93 8.71 33.51
C CYS A 14 33.95 9.22 32.46
N THR A 15 34.08 8.67 31.26
CA THR A 15 33.24 8.85 30.10
C THR A 15 31.76 8.76 30.48
N ALA A 16 31.04 9.88 30.43
CA ALA A 16 29.60 9.89 30.30
C ALA A 16 29.24 9.35 28.91
N ILE A 17 29.29 8.04 28.74
CA ILE A 17 28.68 7.37 27.59
C ILE A 17 27.18 7.44 27.83
N PHE A 18 26.57 8.54 27.41
CA PHE A 18 25.14 8.55 27.11
C PHE A 18 24.95 7.60 25.92
N SER A 19 24.75 6.32 26.22
CA SER A 19 24.12 5.40 25.29
C SER A 19 22.69 5.88 25.11
N GLN A 20 22.49 6.87 24.23
CA GLN A 20 21.20 7.15 23.66
C GLN A 20 20.82 5.89 22.87
N SER A 21 20.16 4.94 23.54
CA SER A 21 19.34 3.97 22.84
C SER A 21 18.37 4.81 22.04
N LYS A 22 18.59 4.88 20.72
CA LYS A 22 17.66 5.53 19.82
C LYS A 22 16.31 4.93 20.15
N LYS A 23 15.40 5.75 20.70
CA LYS A 23 14.01 5.35 20.97
C LYS A 23 13.54 4.65 19.71
N ALA A 24 13.34 3.33 19.79
CA ALA A 24 12.90 2.56 18.66
C ALA A 24 11.64 3.25 18.14
N THR A 25 11.70 3.77 16.92
CA THR A 25 10.50 4.33 16.30
C THR A 25 9.56 3.14 16.13
N SER A 26 8.52 3.08 16.96
CA SER A 26 7.54 2.00 16.93
C SER A 26 6.84 2.04 15.58
N SER A 27 7.18 1.10 14.69
CA SER A 27 6.43 0.89 13.46
C SER A 27 5.20 0.04 13.75
N SER A 28 4.06 0.40 13.17
CA SER A 28 2.86 -0.43 13.22
C SER A 28 2.86 -1.38 12.02
N VAL A 29 2.80 -2.68 12.29
CA VAL A 29 2.76 -3.73 11.26
C VAL A 29 1.32 -4.00 10.87
N PHE A 30 1.00 -3.92 9.59
CA PHE A 30 -0.35 -4.17 9.04
C PHE A 30 -0.49 -5.54 8.38
N ALA A 31 0.59 -6.07 7.79
CA ALA A 31 0.63 -7.40 7.21
C ALA A 31 2.07 -7.95 7.21
N LYS A 32 2.21 -9.28 7.20
CA LYS A 32 3.49 -9.99 7.07
C LYS A 32 3.33 -11.18 6.14
N SER A 33 4.34 -11.47 5.34
CA SER A 33 4.48 -12.68 4.54
C SER A 33 5.96 -13.01 4.43
N ASP A 34 6.36 -14.20 4.87
CA ASP A 34 7.76 -14.66 4.88
C ASP A 34 8.74 -13.63 5.48
N ASN A 35 9.65 -13.11 4.67
CA ASN A 35 10.66 -12.13 5.05
C ASN A 35 10.22 -10.67 4.79
N VAL A 36 8.95 -10.44 4.50
CA VAL A 36 8.40 -9.14 4.11
C VAL A 36 7.30 -8.70 5.09
N SER A 37 7.27 -7.41 5.41
CA SER A 37 6.23 -6.79 6.24
C SER A 37 5.77 -5.46 5.66
N ALA A 38 4.47 -5.21 5.71
CA ALA A 38 3.89 -3.92 5.38
C ALA A 38 3.72 -3.14 6.70
N GLU A 39 4.48 -2.06 6.85
CA GLU A 39 4.52 -1.30 8.10
C GLU A 39 4.41 0.19 7.85
N MET A 40 3.87 0.90 8.84
CA MET A 40 3.75 2.35 8.79
C MET A 40 4.80 2.98 9.73
N ILE A 41 5.57 3.93 9.18
CA ILE A 41 6.46 4.81 9.93
C ILE A 41 6.00 6.25 9.75
N LYS A 42 5.52 6.87 10.83
CA LYS A 42 4.92 8.22 10.88
C LYS A 42 3.65 8.39 10.03
N ASN A 43 3.79 8.71 8.75
CA ASN A 43 2.69 8.85 7.80
C ASN A 43 3.03 8.20 6.46
N LYS A 44 4.06 7.35 6.44
CA LYS A 44 4.54 6.68 5.25
C LYS A 44 4.39 5.18 5.44
N PHE A 45 3.72 4.57 4.47
CA PHE A 45 3.49 3.15 4.43
C PHE A 45 4.53 2.49 3.55
N TYR A 46 5.25 1.53 4.11
CA TYR A 46 6.39 0.89 3.50
C TYR A 46 6.21 -0.62 3.43
N LEU A 47 6.82 -1.22 2.42
CA LEU A 47 7.14 -2.63 2.41
C LEU A 47 8.58 -2.79 2.91
N PHE A 48 8.75 -3.45 4.05
CA PHE A 48 10.05 -3.81 4.62
C PHE A 48 10.45 -5.20 4.18
N ILE A 49 11.72 -5.36 3.81
CA ILE A 49 12.31 -6.63 3.40
C ILE A 49 13.42 -6.95 4.39
N THR A 50 13.25 -8.06 5.11
CA THR A 50 14.21 -8.53 6.12
C THR A 50 15.17 -9.53 5.46
N ASN A 51 16.37 -9.07 5.15
CA ASN A 51 17.45 -9.93 4.67
C ASN A 51 18.27 -10.42 5.87
N LYS A 52 18.55 -11.73 5.94
CA LYS A 52 19.33 -12.32 7.04
C LYS A 52 20.70 -11.62 7.14
N GLY A 53 20.96 -10.93 8.24
CA GLY A 53 22.24 -10.28 8.54
C GLY A 53 22.51 -8.92 7.88
N ALA A 54 21.55 -8.35 7.13
CA ALA A 54 21.73 -7.06 6.44
C ALA A 54 20.74 -5.99 6.91
N LYS A 55 20.98 -4.72 6.52
CA LYS A 55 20.04 -3.61 6.74
C LYS A 55 18.68 -3.96 6.11
N LYS A 56 17.59 -3.65 6.81
CA LYS A 56 16.23 -3.78 6.26
C LYS A 56 16.11 -2.92 5.02
N ASP A 57 15.74 -3.53 3.90
CA ASP A 57 15.41 -2.81 2.69
C ASP A 57 13.97 -2.32 2.75
N THR A 58 13.66 -1.23 2.05
CA THR A 58 12.33 -0.62 2.08
C THR A 58 11.87 -0.21 0.69
N ILE A 59 10.58 -0.37 0.43
CA ILE A 59 9.88 0.20 -0.73
C ILE A 59 8.74 1.07 -0.18
N LEU A 60 8.76 2.38 -0.47
CA LEU A 60 7.67 3.29 -0.09
C LEU A 60 6.43 2.95 -0.90
N LEU A 61 5.35 2.46 -0.27
CA LEU A 61 4.08 2.12 -0.92
C LEU A 61 3.21 3.35 -1.15
N LYS A 62 2.95 4.14 -0.10
CA LYS A 62 2.15 5.37 -0.17
C LYS A 62 2.48 6.29 1.01
N SER A 63 2.32 7.59 0.81
CA SER A 63 2.30 8.57 1.90
C SER A 63 0.86 8.93 2.21
N PHE A 64 0.50 8.94 3.49
CA PHE A 64 -0.82 9.25 3.99
C PHE A 64 -0.85 10.66 4.60
N GLU A 65 -2.03 11.26 4.58
CA GLU A 65 -2.35 12.38 5.48
C GLU A 65 -2.38 11.86 6.93
N VAL A 66 -2.23 12.76 7.90
CA VAL A 66 -2.22 12.41 9.33
C VAL A 66 -3.53 11.66 9.66
N ASP A 67 -3.41 10.54 10.38
CA ASP A 67 -4.49 9.66 10.86
C ASP A 67 -5.23 8.77 9.83
N LYS A 68 -4.83 8.75 8.56
CA LYS A 68 -5.36 7.78 7.59
C LYS A 68 -4.49 6.52 7.56
N LEU A 69 -4.97 5.44 8.16
CA LEU A 69 -4.28 4.16 8.20
C LEU A 69 -4.81 3.20 7.11
N PRO A 70 -3.94 2.39 6.49
CA PRO A 70 -4.38 1.32 5.60
C PRO A 70 -5.20 0.28 6.37
N LEU A 71 -6.30 -0.17 5.79
CA LEU A 71 -7.17 -1.19 6.34
C LEU A 71 -7.03 -2.50 5.54
N GLU A 72 -7.33 -3.63 6.17
CA GLU A 72 -7.40 -4.94 5.51
C GLU A 72 -6.17 -5.24 4.62
N CYS A 73 -4.97 -4.91 5.14
CA CYS A 73 -3.74 -5.07 4.39
C CYS A 73 -3.43 -6.56 4.15
N LYS A 74 -3.02 -6.91 2.94
CA LYS A 74 -2.56 -8.26 2.56
C LYS A 74 -1.29 -8.18 1.73
N ILE A 75 -0.46 -9.20 1.85
CA ILE A 75 0.73 -9.42 1.04
C ILE A 75 0.61 -10.82 0.46
N GLU A 76 0.54 -10.92 -0.86
CA GLU A 76 0.36 -12.19 -1.58
C GLU A 76 1.56 -12.37 -2.53
N PRO A 77 2.49 -13.29 -2.24
CA PRO A 77 3.54 -13.64 -3.19
C PRO A 77 2.95 -14.43 -4.36
N PHE A 78 3.48 -14.20 -5.56
CA PHE A 78 3.14 -14.98 -6.75
C PHE A 78 4.34 -15.07 -7.68
N THR A 79 4.36 -16.11 -8.52
CA THR A 79 5.45 -16.32 -9.49
C THR A 79 4.96 -16.02 -10.90
N THR A 80 5.73 -15.26 -11.65
CA THR A 80 5.52 -14.98 -13.08
C THR A 80 6.83 -15.14 -13.82
N LYS A 81 6.85 -15.97 -14.87
CA LYS A 81 8.05 -16.25 -15.70
C LYS A 81 9.32 -16.56 -14.88
N GLY A 82 9.16 -17.32 -13.78
CA GLY A 82 10.27 -17.72 -12.91
C GLY A 82 10.74 -16.66 -11.90
N ILE A 83 10.10 -15.47 -11.85
CA ILE A 83 10.38 -14.43 -10.85
C ILE A 83 9.25 -14.36 -9.84
N THR A 84 9.60 -14.27 -8.56
CA THR A 84 8.65 -14.04 -7.47
C THR A 84 8.40 -12.54 -7.29
N LEU A 85 7.15 -12.14 -7.46
CA LEU A 85 6.64 -10.80 -7.20
C LEU A 85 5.70 -10.84 -6.00
N HIS A 86 5.44 -9.67 -5.41
CA HIS A 86 4.54 -9.55 -4.26
C HIS A 86 3.44 -8.55 -4.58
N LYS A 87 2.18 -8.98 -4.48
CA LYS A 87 1.02 -8.11 -4.55
C LYS A 87 0.66 -7.65 -3.13
N ILE A 88 0.69 -6.34 -2.91
CA ILE A 88 0.30 -5.71 -1.66
C ILE A 88 -1.05 -5.03 -1.91
N THR A 89 -2.05 -5.35 -1.09
CA THR A 89 -3.37 -4.71 -1.17
C THR A 89 -3.78 -4.13 0.17
N TRP A 90 -4.44 -2.98 0.16
CA TRP A 90 -5.09 -2.42 1.34
C TRP A 90 -6.31 -1.60 0.92
N GLN A 91 -7.18 -1.31 1.88
CA GLN A 91 -8.34 -0.46 1.71
C GLN A 91 -8.15 0.90 2.37
N GLU A 92 -8.74 1.91 1.74
CA GLU A 92 -8.88 3.26 2.25
C GLU A 92 -10.36 3.60 2.28
N LYS A 93 -10.86 4.08 3.43
CA LYS A 93 -12.26 4.50 3.60
C LYS A 93 -12.34 6.02 3.63
N LYS A 94 -13.32 6.57 2.91
CA LYS A 94 -13.63 8.01 2.95
C LYS A 94 -15.13 8.18 3.03
N THR A 95 -15.59 8.87 4.06
CA THR A 95 -17.00 9.25 4.20
C THR A 95 -17.14 10.76 4.07
N MET A 96 -18.08 11.19 3.24
CA MET A 96 -18.49 12.58 3.12
C MET A 96 -19.98 12.66 3.41
N GLN A 97 -20.37 13.55 4.33
CA GLN A 97 -21.76 13.68 4.74
C GLN A 97 -22.18 15.15 4.67
N SER A 98 -23.36 15.37 4.11
CA SER A 98 -24.10 16.62 4.17
C SER A 98 -25.52 16.33 4.66
N LYS A 99 -26.33 17.38 4.82
CA LYS A 99 -27.73 17.24 5.26
C LYS A 99 -28.57 16.37 4.30
N LEU A 100 -28.29 16.41 3.01
CA LEU A 100 -29.10 15.73 1.98
C LEU A 100 -28.41 14.52 1.37
N LYS A 101 -27.14 14.29 1.70
CA LYS A 101 -26.34 13.31 0.96
C LYS A 101 -25.22 12.73 1.80
N THR A 102 -25.09 11.42 1.76
CA THR A 102 -23.96 10.68 2.32
C THR A 102 -23.26 9.90 1.21
N GLU A 103 -21.95 10.05 1.09
CA GLU A 103 -21.10 9.23 0.22
C GLU A 103 -20.09 8.48 1.09
N ALA A 104 -20.17 7.15 1.09
CA ALA A 104 -19.21 6.27 1.72
C ALA A 104 -18.41 5.52 0.64
N ALA A 105 -17.16 5.90 0.47
CA ALA A 105 -16.24 5.32 -0.51
C ALA A 105 -15.26 4.36 0.17
N VAL A 106 -15.05 3.21 -0.48
CA VAL A 106 -13.99 2.25 -0.17
C VAL A 106 -13.10 2.13 -1.40
N THR A 107 -11.83 2.51 -1.27
CA THR A 107 -10.82 2.39 -2.30
C THR A 107 -9.88 1.23 -1.97
N THR A 108 -9.87 0.19 -2.79
CA THR A 108 -8.88 -0.89 -2.72
C THR A 108 -7.68 -0.50 -3.58
N VAL A 109 -6.53 -0.33 -2.95
CA VAL A 109 -5.26 -0.10 -3.62
C VAL A 109 -4.54 -1.43 -3.80
N SER A 110 -3.97 -1.66 -4.97
CA SER A 110 -3.15 -2.84 -5.30
C SER A 110 -1.82 -2.38 -5.88
N ILE A 111 -0.72 -2.73 -5.23
CA ILE A 111 0.64 -2.49 -5.72
C ILE A 111 1.35 -3.81 -5.88
N ILE A 112 2.00 -4.02 -7.03
CA ILE A 112 2.88 -5.16 -7.25
C ILE A 112 4.32 -4.68 -7.17
N CYS A 113 5.12 -5.37 -6.36
CA CYS A 113 6.52 -5.07 -6.13
C CYS A 113 7.43 -6.22 -6.55
N GLU A 114 8.60 -5.88 -7.08
CA GLU A 114 9.73 -6.79 -7.25
C GLU A 114 10.76 -6.46 -6.15
N LEU A 115 11.01 -7.42 -5.25
CA LEU A 115 11.81 -7.16 -4.05
C LEU A 115 13.30 -7.01 -4.35
N HIS A 116 13.81 -7.73 -5.35
CA HIS A 116 15.23 -7.70 -5.70
C HIS A 116 15.65 -6.33 -6.25
N SER A 117 14.85 -5.78 -7.17
CA SER A 117 15.05 -4.45 -7.75
C SER A 117 14.51 -3.31 -6.86
N LYS A 118 13.72 -3.63 -5.83
CA LYS A 118 13.08 -2.69 -4.91
C LYS A 118 12.12 -1.72 -5.62
N THR A 119 11.50 -2.17 -6.71
CA THR A 119 10.62 -1.34 -7.54
C THR A 119 9.16 -1.76 -7.46
N LYS A 120 8.27 -0.78 -7.60
CA LYS A 120 6.85 -1.01 -7.93
C LYS A 120 6.75 -1.26 -9.43
N VAL A 121 6.22 -2.41 -9.82
CA VAL A 121 6.05 -2.80 -11.23
C VAL A 121 4.63 -2.58 -11.74
N LEU A 122 3.67 -2.41 -10.83
CA LEU A 122 2.29 -2.02 -11.14
C LEU A 122 1.64 -1.34 -9.94
N SER A 123 0.79 -0.35 -10.19
CA SER A 123 -0.10 0.26 -9.21
C SER A 123 -1.49 0.40 -9.80
N ASN A 124 -2.52 0.08 -9.02
CA ASN A 124 -3.91 0.14 -9.44
C ASN A 124 -4.81 0.48 -8.26
N GLU A 125 -5.89 1.22 -8.51
CA GLU A 125 -6.89 1.58 -7.52
C GLU A 125 -8.30 1.26 -8.05
N GLN A 126 -9.15 0.73 -7.19
CA GLN A 126 -10.56 0.47 -7.45
C GLN A 126 -11.38 1.10 -6.33
N THR A 127 -12.37 1.92 -6.68
CA THR A 127 -13.23 2.59 -5.70
C THR A 127 -14.66 2.15 -5.85
N THR A 128 -15.29 1.78 -4.73
CA THR A 128 -16.74 1.58 -4.63
C THR A 128 -17.31 2.64 -3.71
N THR A 129 -18.24 3.45 -4.22
CA THR A 129 -18.92 4.48 -3.44
C THR A 129 -20.39 4.15 -3.29
N LYS A 130 -20.85 3.96 -2.06
CA LYS A 130 -22.27 3.92 -1.72
C LYS A 130 -22.73 5.35 -1.48
N ILE A 131 -23.74 5.77 -2.22
CA ILE A 131 -24.31 7.12 -2.19
C ILE A 131 -25.76 6.98 -1.73
N THR A 132 -26.11 7.67 -0.64
CA THR A 132 -27.47 7.77 -0.11
C THR A 132 -27.88 9.23 -0.16
N GLU A 133 -28.94 9.54 -0.89
CA GLU A 133 -29.44 10.90 -1.13
C GLU A 133 -30.89 11.03 -0.67
N ILE A 134 -31.19 12.12 0.03
CA ILE A 134 -32.56 12.55 0.31
C ILE A 134 -33.03 13.37 -0.89
N HIS A 135 -34.08 12.91 -1.55
CA HIS A 135 -34.71 13.61 -2.65
C HIS A 135 -36.10 14.09 -2.21
N PHE A 136 -36.32 15.40 -2.26
CA PHE A 136 -37.64 15.97 -1.95
C PHE A 136 -38.54 15.89 -3.18
N LEU A 137 -39.79 15.47 -2.97
CA LEU A 137 -40.79 15.31 -4.02
C LEU A 137 -41.63 16.58 -4.23
N ASP A 138 -41.45 17.58 -3.36
CA ASP A 138 -42.14 18.86 -3.42
C ASP A 138 -41.18 20.03 -3.09
N ASP A 139 -41.51 21.21 -3.60
CA ASP A 139 -40.71 22.43 -3.42
C ASP A 139 -40.65 22.92 -1.96
N LYS A 140 -41.65 22.55 -1.15
CA LYS A 140 -41.71 22.90 0.28
C LYS A 140 -40.89 21.95 1.15
N GLN A 141 -40.26 20.93 0.55
CA GLN A 141 -39.49 19.89 1.23
C GLN A 141 -40.27 19.15 2.32
N THR A 142 -41.58 18.96 2.13
CA THR A 142 -42.44 18.29 3.11
C THR A 142 -42.53 16.78 2.94
N VAL A 143 -42.31 16.31 1.70
CA VAL A 143 -42.29 14.90 1.33
C VAL A 143 -40.93 14.58 0.71
N SER A 144 -40.31 13.49 1.15
CA SER A 144 -39.04 13.02 0.62
C SER A 144 -38.98 11.51 0.47
N GLU A 145 -38.05 11.08 -0.37
CA GLU A 145 -37.63 9.70 -0.50
C GLU A 145 -36.11 9.58 -0.34
N THR A 146 -35.65 8.37 -0.05
CA THR A 146 -34.22 8.05 0.04
C THR A 146 -33.81 7.27 -1.21
N ILE A 147 -32.85 7.80 -1.95
CA ILE A 147 -32.29 7.16 -3.14
C ILE A 147 -30.90 6.60 -2.80
N ASP A 148 -30.75 5.29 -2.94
CA ASP A 148 -29.47 4.60 -2.80
C ASP A 148 -28.87 4.27 -4.18
N ARG A 149 -27.59 4.61 -4.38
CA ARG A 149 -26.83 4.29 -5.60
C ARG A 149 -25.45 3.75 -5.24
N ILE A 150 -24.92 2.87 -6.09
CA ILE A 150 -23.55 2.38 -5.99
C ILE A 150 -22.79 2.78 -7.24
N ARG A 151 -21.71 3.54 -7.06
CA ARG A 151 -20.77 3.90 -8.13
C ARG A 151 -19.51 3.06 -7.98
N ASN A 152 -19.06 2.47 -9.09
CA ASN A 152 -17.81 1.71 -9.14
C ASN A 152 -16.86 2.39 -10.11
N GLU A 153 -15.61 2.61 -9.70
CA GLU A 153 -14.58 3.31 -10.46
C GLU A 153 -13.28 2.49 -10.46
N GLY A 154 -12.47 2.66 -11.51
CA GLY A 154 -11.22 1.95 -11.67
C GLY A 154 -11.39 0.51 -12.16
N PHE A 155 -10.40 -0.32 -11.85
CA PHE A 155 -10.35 -1.73 -12.24
C PHE A 155 -9.97 -2.57 -11.04
N GLU A 156 -10.59 -3.72 -10.86
CA GLU A 156 -10.11 -4.75 -9.96
C GLU A 156 -8.80 -5.33 -10.49
N CYS A 157 -7.79 -5.46 -9.62
CA CYS A 157 -6.50 -6.05 -9.96
C CYS A 157 -6.44 -7.51 -9.52
N ILE A 158 -6.51 -8.42 -10.48
CA ILE A 158 -6.49 -9.87 -10.26
C ILE A 158 -5.17 -10.42 -10.79
N VAL A 159 -4.51 -11.28 -10.02
CA VAL A 159 -3.35 -12.04 -10.49
C VAL A 159 -3.80 -13.47 -10.74
N ASN A 160 -3.61 -13.98 -11.96
CA ASN A 160 -4.00 -15.35 -12.29
C ASN A 160 -2.92 -16.36 -11.86
N LYS A 161 -3.20 -17.65 -12.02
CA LYS A 161 -2.27 -18.74 -11.66
C LYS A 161 -0.96 -18.71 -12.46
N GLN A 162 -0.97 -18.11 -13.65
CA GLN A 162 0.20 -17.97 -14.51
C GLN A 162 1.06 -16.74 -14.15
N GLY A 163 0.59 -15.90 -13.22
CA GLY A 163 1.26 -14.66 -12.83
C GLY A 163 1.05 -13.50 -13.82
N ASP A 164 0.03 -13.58 -14.69
CA ASP A 164 -0.45 -12.43 -15.46
C ASP A 164 -1.41 -11.59 -14.60
N VAL A 165 -1.47 -10.29 -14.88
CA VAL A 165 -2.41 -9.37 -14.23
C VAL A 165 -3.63 -9.15 -15.13
N ILE A 166 -4.81 -9.23 -14.55
CA ILE A 166 -6.08 -8.88 -15.19
C ILE A 166 -6.62 -7.66 -14.45
N LEU A 167 -6.81 -6.56 -15.18
CA LEU A 167 -7.49 -5.36 -14.71
C LEU A 167 -8.93 -5.39 -15.22
N LYS A 168 -9.90 -5.61 -14.33
CA LYS A 168 -11.28 -5.86 -14.71
C LYS A 168 -12.25 -4.86 -14.10
N ASN A 169 -13.20 -4.39 -14.90
CA ASN A 169 -14.41 -3.73 -14.41
C ASN A 169 -15.63 -4.23 -15.18
N LYS A 170 -16.80 -3.64 -14.92
CA LYS A 170 -18.05 -4.07 -15.57
C LYS A 170 -18.04 -3.95 -17.09
N ALA A 171 -17.24 -3.03 -17.66
CA ALA A 171 -17.25 -2.70 -19.08
C ALA A 171 -16.05 -3.27 -19.86
N LYS A 172 -14.90 -3.45 -19.19
CA LYS A 172 -13.63 -3.78 -19.83
C LYS A 172 -12.82 -4.76 -18.99
N GLU A 173 -12.08 -5.61 -19.68
CA GLU A 173 -11.08 -6.50 -19.09
C GLU A 173 -9.77 -6.32 -19.85
N ASN A 174 -8.72 -5.93 -19.16
CA ASN A 174 -7.40 -5.72 -19.74
C ASN A 174 -6.41 -6.74 -19.15
N LYS A 175 -5.81 -7.55 -20.02
CA LYS A 175 -4.76 -8.48 -19.63
C LYS A 175 -3.38 -7.83 -19.77
N MET A 176 -2.54 -8.01 -18.75
CA MET A 176 -1.16 -7.56 -18.73
C MET A 176 -0.22 -8.71 -18.42
N VAL A 177 0.91 -8.75 -19.14
CA VAL A 177 1.94 -9.79 -18.99
C VAL A 177 3.23 -9.13 -18.52
N TYR A 178 3.94 -9.78 -17.61
CA TYR A 178 5.23 -9.30 -17.15
C TYR A 178 6.31 -9.51 -18.21
N VAL A 179 7.08 -8.47 -18.55
CA VAL A 179 8.20 -8.54 -19.50
C VAL A 179 9.50 -8.42 -18.71
N LEU A 180 10.29 -9.50 -18.69
CA LEU A 180 11.54 -9.60 -17.93
C LEU A 180 12.56 -8.51 -18.34
N ALA A 181 12.69 -8.27 -19.64
CA ALA A 181 13.62 -7.27 -20.18
C ALA A 181 13.30 -5.85 -19.68
N ASP A 182 12.01 -5.53 -19.57
CA ASP A 182 11.54 -4.20 -19.22
C ASP A 182 11.20 -4.06 -17.73
N LYS A 183 11.21 -5.18 -16.98
CA LYS A 183 10.81 -5.28 -15.57
C LYS A 183 9.45 -4.65 -15.26
N LYS A 184 8.50 -4.76 -16.19
CA LYS A 184 7.16 -4.13 -16.08
C LYS A 184 6.06 -5.01 -16.63
N PHE A 185 4.83 -4.75 -16.21
CA PHE A 185 3.64 -5.29 -16.85
C PHE A 185 3.28 -4.46 -18.08
N VAL A 186 3.03 -5.13 -19.20
CA VAL A 186 2.57 -4.49 -20.45
C VAL A 186 1.23 -5.07 -20.87
N PHE A 187 0.35 -4.24 -21.44
CA PHE A 187 -0.90 -4.70 -21.99
C PHE A 187 -0.64 -5.69 -23.13
N VAL A 188 -1.40 -6.78 -23.15
CA VAL A 188 -1.47 -7.64 -24.32
C VAL A 188 -2.37 -6.93 -25.32
N SER A 189 -1.82 -6.42 -26.42
CA SER A 189 -2.67 -5.99 -27.51
C SER A 189 -3.50 -7.18 -27.96
N ALA A 190 -4.81 -6.99 -28.14
CA ALA A 190 -5.61 -7.97 -28.85
C ALA A 190 -4.97 -8.13 -30.23
N GLY A 191 -4.26 -9.24 -30.45
CA GLY A 191 -3.79 -9.60 -31.78
C GLY A 191 -4.99 -9.62 -32.73
N PRO A 192 -4.80 -9.37 -34.04
CA PRO A 192 -5.91 -9.34 -34.97
C PRO A 192 -6.70 -10.66 -34.86
N LEU A 193 -8.02 -10.54 -34.69
CA LEU A 193 -8.95 -11.66 -34.81
C LEU A 193 -8.59 -12.40 -36.11
N LYS A 194 -8.01 -13.60 -35.99
CA LYS A 194 -7.92 -14.51 -37.12
C LYS A 194 -9.34 -14.80 -37.55
N LYS A 195 -9.80 -14.17 -38.63
CA LYS A 195 -11.00 -14.58 -39.36
C LYS A 195 -10.78 -16.05 -39.73
N LYS A 196 -11.58 -16.94 -39.16
CA LYS A 196 -11.84 -18.25 -39.75
C LYS A 196 -12.95 -18.08 -40.77
#